data_AF-A0A7Y5RAV0-F1
#
_entry.id   AF-A0A7Y5RAV0-F1
#
_cell.length_a   1.000
_cell.length_b   1.000
_cell.length_c   1.000
_cell.angle_alpha   90.00
_cell.angle_beta   90.00
_cell.angle_gamma   90.00
#
_symmetry.space_group_name_H-M   'P 1'
#
loop_
_entity.id
_entity.type
_entity.pdbx_description
1 polymer ?
#
loop_
_entity_poly.entity_id
_entity_poly.type
_entity_poly.pdbx_seq_one_letter_code
_entity_poly.pdbx_strand_id
1 'polypeptide(L)'
;MQEGLNGFPHWMLKEIFEQPDALDRTLAAYGASVLAPVQQWLEGVQEIVIAASGSSRHAGLVAELILEDRAGIHVDVEYASEYVYRSEARLKQAAVIVVSQSGETADTLAALRK
;
A
#
# COMPACT_ATOMS: atom_id res chain seq x y z
N MET A 1 -18.00 25.38 16.45
CA MET A 1 -16.75 24.59 16.50
C MET A 1 -16.91 23.46 15.50
N GLN A 2 -15.92 23.18 14.66
CA GLN A 2 -15.97 21.97 13.83
C GLN A 2 -15.86 20.75 14.75
N GLU A 3 -16.95 20.00 14.88
CA GLU A 3 -16.96 18.73 15.62
C GLU A 3 -15.89 17.80 15.05
N GLY A 4 -15.13 17.15 15.93
CA GLY A 4 -14.07 16.19 15.55
C GLY A 4 -12.65 16.74 15.49
N LEU A 5 -12.41 18.06 15.55
CA LEU A 5 -11.05 18.60 15.64
C LEU A 5 -10.39 18.42 17.02
N ASN A 6 -11.15 18.08 18.07
CA ASN A 6 -10.64 17.78 19.41
C ASN A 6 -9.62 18.81 19.97
N GLY A 7 -9.83 20.09 19.67
CA GLY A 7 -8.96 21.18 20.14
C GLY A 7 -7.78 21.52 19.21
N PHE A 8 -7.59 20.81 18.10
CA PHE A 8 -6.60 21.16 17.08
C PHE A 8 -7.11 22.27 16.14
N PRO A 9 -6.23 23.15 15.64
CA PRO A 9 -6.57 24.22 14.71
C PRO A 9 -6.95 23.75 13.29
N HIS A 10 -6.51 22.55 12.88
CA HIS A 10 -6.80 21.99 11.55
C HIS A 10 -6.58 20.46 11.54
N TRP A 11 -7.31 19.77 10.66
CA TRP A 11 -7.33 18.31 10.54
C TRP A 11 -5.96 17.70 10.33
N MET A 12 -5.14 18.27 9.44
CA MET A 12 -3.78 17.79 9.20
C MET A 12 -2.93 17.75 10.48
N LEU A 13 -3.06 18.76 11.35
CA LEU A 13 -2.30 18.77 12.60
C LEU A 13 -2.83 17.71 13.57
N LYS A 14 -4.15 17.54 13.66
CA LYS A 14 -4.76 16.44 14.43
C LYS A 14 -4.25 15.09 13.95
N GLU A 15 -4.30 14.82 12.65
CA GLU A 15 -3.86 13.56 12.04
C GLU A 15 -2.38 13.27 12.29
N ILE A 16 -1.52 14.30 12.27
CA ILE A 16 -0.10 14.16 12.64
C ILE A 16 0.05 13.69 14.09
N PHE A 17 -0.70 14.27 15.01
CA PHE A 17 -0.65 13.89 16.43
C PHE A 17 -1.30 12.53 16.72
N GLU A 18 -2.23 12.07 15.86
CA GLU A 18 -2.88 10.77 15.96
C GLU A 18 -2.05 9.61 15.38
N GLN A 19 -0.89 9.87 14.76
CA GLN A 19 -0.06 8.83 14.15
C GLN A 19 0.33 7.70 15.12
N PRO A 20 0.75 7.95 16.38
CA PRO A 20 1.07 6.86 17.31
C PRO A 20 -0.11 5.90 17.52
N ASP A 21 -1.29 6.43 17.84
CA ASP A 21 -2.49 5.63 18.06
C ASP A 21 -2.95 4.94 16.76
N ALA A 22 -2.80 5.60 15.61
CA ALA A 22 -3.12 5.00 14.32
C ALA A 22 -2.21 3.79 14.00
N LEU A 23 -0.91 3.88 14.32
CA LEU A 23 0.02 2.77 14.18
C LEU A 23 -0.34 1.63 15.12
N ASP A 24 -0.60 1.90 16.39
CA ASP A 24 -0.97 0.87 17.38
C ASP A 24 -2.25 0.13 16.97
N ARG A 25 -3.27 0.86 16.51
CA ARG A 25 -4.50 0.26 15.96
C ARG A 25 -4.23 -0.61 14.73
N THR A 26 -3.31 -0.17 13.86
CA THR A 26 -2.96 -0.91 12.63
C THR A 26 -2.24 -2.22 12.98
N LEU A 27 -1.25 -2.18 13.88
CA LEU A 27 -0.53 -3.37 14.33
C LEU A 27 -1.44 -4.35 15.08
N ALA A 28 -2.38 -3.84 15.89
CA ALA A 28 -3.37 -4.67 16.58
C ALA A 28 -4.36 -5.34 15.61
N ALA A 29 -4.74 -4.65 14.52
CA ALA A 29 -5.67 -5.17 13.52
C ALA A 29 -5.02 -6.21 12.59
N TYR A 30 -3.74 -6.06 12.26
CA TYR A 30 -3.04 -6.89 11.26
C TYR A 30 -1.93 -7.75 11.90
N GLY A 31 -2.31 -8.54 12.91
CA GLY A 31 -1.44 -9.56 13.51
C GLY A 31 -1.22 -10.78 12.60
N ALA A 32 -0.32 -11.68 13.01
CA ALA A 32 0.11 -12.83 12.21
C ALA A 32 -1.03 -13.72 11.69
N SER A 33 -2.09 -13.93 12.48
CA SER A 33 -3.25 -14.73 12.06
C SER A 33 -4.05 -14.11 10.92
N VAL A 34 -4.13 -12.77 10.86
CA VAL A 34 -4.83 -12.04 9.79
C VAL A 34 -4.03 -12.10 8.49
N LEU A 35 -2.71 -12.17 8.59
CA LEU A 35 -1.81 -12.21 7.43
C LEU A 35 -1.57 -13.63 6.89
N ALA A 36 -1.98 -14.69 7.59
CA ALA A 36 -1.76 -16.06 7.15
C ALA A 36 -2.30 -16.38 5.73
N PRO A 37 -3.49 -15.91 5.31
CA PRO A 37 -3.95 -16.11 3.94
C PRO A 37 -3.09 -15.38 2.90
N VAL A 38 -2.59 -14.18 3.25
CA VAL A 38 -1.68 -13.41 2.39
C VAL A 38 -0.35 -14.14 2.24
N GLN A 39 0.18 -14.70 3.33
CA GLN A 39 1.40 -15.51 3.29
C GLN A 39 1.25 -16.69 2.34
N GLN A 40 0.14 -17.44 2.43
CA GLN A 40 -0.12 -18.57 1.54
C GLN A 40 -0.27 -18.12 0.08
N TRP A 41 -0.92 -16.98 -0.17
CA TRP A 41 -1.06 -16.43 -1.52
C TRP A 41 0.28 -15.99 -2.12
N LEU A 42 1.23 -15.55 -1.28
CA LEU A 42 2.58 -15.16 -1.69
C LEU A 42 3.53 -16.35 -1.89
N GLU A 43 3.12 -17.59 -1.59
CA GLU A 43 3.96 -18.77 -1.81
C GLU A 43 4.29 -18.94 -3.31
N GLY A 44 5.58 -18.94 -3.64
CA GLY A 44 6.06 -19.08 -5.01
C GLY A 44 6.04 -17.78 -5.85
N VAL A 45 5.59 -16.66 -5.27
CA VAL A 45 5.72 -15.34 -5.88
C VAL A 45 7.20 -14.93 -5.89
N GLN A 46 7.68 -14.53 -7.07
CA GLN A 46 9.09 -14.12 -7.26
C GLN A 46 9.26 -12.61 -7.43
N GLU A 47 8.16 -11.90 -7.69
CA GLU A 47 8.14 -10.47 -7.96
C GLU A 47 6.86 -9.86 -7.37
N ILE A 48 6.99 -8.67 -6.78
CA ILE A 48 5.85 -7.86 -6.34
C ILE A 48 5.86 -6.56 -7.15
N VAL A 49 4.71 -6.20 -7.73
CA VAL A 49 4.51 -4.87 -8.32
C VAL A 49 3.57 -4.07 -7.43
N ILE A 50 4.02 -2.91 -6.97
CA ILE A 50 3.22 -1.97 -6.20
C ILE A 50 2.73 -0.86 -7.12
N ALA A 51 1.42 -0.81 -7.39
CA ALA A 51 0.79 0.24 -8.19
C ALA A 51 0.09 1.26 -7.28
N ALA A 52 0.55 2.50 -7.29
CA ALA A 52 0.02 3.56 -6.43
C ALA A 52 0.20 4.96 -7.03
N SER A 53 -0.42 5.97 -6.40
CA SER A 53 -0.31 7.38 -6.79
C SER A 53 0.06 8.26 -5.60
N GLY A 54 0.73 9.39 -5.85
CA GLY A 54 1.02 10.41 -4.82
C GLY A 54 1.74 9.87 -3.59
N SER A 55 1.27 10.23 -2.39
CA SER A 55 1.88 9.79 -1.12
C SER A 55 1.82 8.28 -0.92
N SER A 56 0.80 7.59 -1.45
CA SER A 56 0.74 6.12 -1.41
C SER A 56 1.90 5.46 -2.16
N ARG A 57 2.34 6.08 -3.27
CA ARG A 57 3.53 5.60 -4.00
C ARG A 57 4.81 5.77 -3.18
N HIS A 58 4.92 6.85 -2.42
CA HIS A 58 6.07 7.05 -1.54
C HIS A 58 6.12 5.98 -0.43
N ALA A 59 4.97 5.56 0.10
CA ALA A 59 4.92 4.41 1.01
C ALA A 59 5.37 3.11 0.31
N GLY A 60 4.99 2.92 -0.96
CA GLY A 60 5.46 1.80 -1.79
C GLY A 60 6.98 1.75 -1.94
N LEU A 61 7.63 2.90 -2.17
CA LEU A 61 9.10 2.98 -2.25
C LEU A 61 9.79 2.60 -0.94
N VAL A 62 9.20 2.94 0.20
CA VAL A 62 9.71 2.48 1.51
C VAL A 62 9.50 0.97 1.67
N ALA A 63 8.34 0.46 1.22
CA ALA A 63 8.04 -0.97 1.27
C ALA A 63 8.99 -1.80 0.39
N GLU A 64 9.34 -1.33 -0.81
CA GLU A 64 10.35 -1.93 -1.69
C GLU A 64 11.65 -2.19 -0.93
N LEU A 65 12.22 -1.18 -0.29
CA LEU A 65 13.46 -1.33 0.49
C LEU A 65 13.34 -2.39 1.60
N ILE A 66 12.21 -2.40 2.32
CA ILE A 66 12.01 -3.33 3.45
C ILE A 66 11.80 -4.76 2.96
N LEU A 67 11.01 -4.95 1.90
CA LEU A 67 10.68 -6.26 1.37
C LEU A 67 11.88 -6.88 0.65
N GLU A 68 12.63 -6.11 -0.12
CA GLU A 68 13.86 -6.59 -0.76
C GLU A 68 14.91 -6.97 0.30
N ASP A 69 15.15 -6.12 1.31
CA ASP A 69 16.15 -6.36 2.36
C ASP A 69 15.80 -7.57 3.25
N ARG A 70 14.52 -7.72 3.62
CA ARG A 70 14.11 -8.74 4.60
C ARG A 70 13.61 -10.04 4.00
N ALA A 71 12.99 -9.99 2.83
CA ALA A 71 12.40 -11.17 2.19
C ALA A 71 13.14 -11.61 0.92
N GLY A 72 14.02 -10.77 0.36
CA GLY A 72 14.77 -11.10 -0.86
C GLY A 72 13.89 -11.26 -2.10
N ILE A 73 12.67 -10.71 -2.08
CA ILE A 73 11.72 -10.73 -3.20
C ILE A 73 11.91 -9.45 -3.99
N HIS A 74 12.01 -9.53 -5.31
CA HIS A 74 12.12 -8.35 -6.15
C HIS A 74 10.84 -7.51 -6.08
N VAL A 75 10.96 -6.20 -5.92
CA VAL A 75 9.82 -5.27 -5.88
C VAL A 75 9.99 -4.17 -6.94
N ASP A 76 8.93 -3.88 -7.70
CA ASP A 76 8.85 -2.74 -8.64
C ASP A 76 7.72 -1.80 -8.18
N VAL A 77 7.99 -0.50 -8.06
CA VAL A 77 7.01 0.50 -7.61
C VAL A 77 6.62 1.45 -8.74
N GLU A 78 5.42 1.25 -9.26
CA GLU A 78 4.92 1.96 -10.43
C GLU A 78 3.88 3.03 -10.08
N TYR A 79 3.85 4.07 -10.91
CA TYR A 79 2.67 4.92 -10.95
C TYR A 79 1.49 4.11 -11.48
N ALA A 80 0.37 4.12 -10.76
CA ALA A 80 -0.83 3.39 -11.18
C ALA A 80 -1.29 3.81 -12.60
N SER A 81 -1.12 5.09 -12.95
CA SER A 81 -1.44 5.64 -14.27
C SER A 81 -0.59 5.05 -15.41
N GLU A 82 0.63 4.60 -15.12
CA GLU A 82 1.52 4.00 -16.13
C GLU A 82 1.35 2.48 -16.17
N TYR A 83 1.16 1.87 -15.01
CA TYR A 83 0.97 0.42 -14.86
C TYR A 83 -0.18 -0.11 -15.74
N VAL A 84 -1.29 0.64 -15.87
CA VAL A 84 -2.43 0.22 -16.70
C VAL A 84 -2.06 0.03 -18.17
N TYR A 85 -1.03 0.70 -18.68
CA TYR A 85 -0.56 0.57 -20.05
C TYR A 85 0.56 -0.48 -20.23
N ARG A 86 1.10 -1.06 -19.16
CA ARG A 86 2.16 -2.08 -19.20
C ARG A 86 1.68 -3.38 -19.86
N SER A 87 2.56 -4.07 -20.58
CA SER A 87 2.21 -5.37 -21.18
C SER A 87 2.07 -6.47 -20.11
N GLU A 88 0.99 -7.25 -20.20
CA GLU A 88 0.74 -8.41 -19.32
C GLU A 88 1.79 -9.53 -19.44
N ALA A 89 2.53 -9.58 -20.56
CA ALA A 89 3.56 -10.58 -20.76
C ALA A 89 4.65 -10.54 -19.67
N ARG A 90 4.87 -9.36 -19.07
CA ARG A 90 5.82 -9.14 -17.98
C ARG A 90 5.26 -9.48 -16.58
N LEU A 91 3.95 -9.65 -16.44
CA LEU A 91 3.25 -9.76 -15.15
C LEU A 91 2.86 -11.20 -14.77
N LYS A 92 3.13 -12.19 -15.62
CA LYS A 92 2.61 -13.57 -15.48
C LYS A 92 3.02 -14.29 -14.19
N GLN A 93 3.95 -13.75 -13.42
CA GLN A 93 4.44 -14.32 -12.16
C GLN A 93 4.53 -13.30 -11.02
N ALA A 94 4.07 -12.07 -11.24
CA ALA A 94 4.13 -11.02 -10.25
C ALA A 94 2.85 -10.96 -9.41
N ALA A 95 3.00 -10.82 -8.09
CA ALA A 95 1.91 -10.40 -7.23
C ALA A 95 1.72 -8.89 -7.37
N VAL A 96 0.48 -8.43 -7.52
CA VAL A 96 0.18 -7.00 -7.67
C VAL A 96 -0.46 -6.49 -6.39
N ILE A 97 0.11 -5.42 -5.83
CA ILE A 97 -0.41 -4.71 -4.66
C ILE A 97 -0.81 -3.31 -5.08
N VAL A 98 -2.06 -2.93 -4.81
CA VAL A 98 -2.56 -1.57 -5.07
C VAL A 98 -2.69 -0.83 -3.75
N VAL A 99 -2.09 0.36 -3.66
CA VAL A 99 -2.10 1.16 -2.41
C VAL A 99 -2.86 2.47 -2.63
N SER A 100 -3.97 2.65 -1.90
CA SER A 100 -4.77 3.87 -1.90
C SER A 100 -5.35 4.14 -0.52
N GLN A 101 -5.25 5.39 -0.05
CA GLN A 101 -5.87 5.79 1.22
C GLN A 101 -7.40 5.89 1.09
N SER A 102 -7.91 6.41 -0.02
CA SER A 102 -9.36 6.57 -0.23
C SER A 102 -10.02 5.31 -0.75
N GLY A 103 -9.26 4.41 -1.40
CA GLY A 103 -9.81 3.26 -2.12
C GLY A 103 -10.55 3.64 -3.41
N GLU A 104 -10.59 4.93 -3.76
CA GLU A 104 -11.39 5.47 -4.87
C GLU A 104 -10.54 6.12 -5.97
N THR A 105 -9.22 6.21 -5.79
CA THR A 105 -8.34 6.84 -6.79
C THR A 105 -8.44 6.10 -8.12
N ALA A 106 -8.94 6.79 -9.15
CA ALA A 106 -9.34 6.17 -10.43
C ALA A 106 -8.25 5.30 -11.06
N ASP A 107 -7.01 5.80 -11.12
CA ASP A 107 -5.89 5.05 -11.68
C ASP A 107 -5.57 3.79 -10.86
N THR A 108 -5.64 3.87 -9.53
CA THR A 108 -5.42 2.69 -8.67
C THR A 108 -6.53 1.65 -8.83
N LEU A 109 -7.79 2.09 -9.02
CA LEU A 109 -8.90 1.18 -9.33
C LEU A 109 -8.77 0.56 -10.72
N ALA A 110 -8.27 1.31 -11.70
CA ALA A 110 -7.99 0.78 -13.02
C ALA A 110 -6.85 -0.24 -12.98
N ALA A 111 -5.79 0.02 -12.20
CA ALA A 111 -4.70 -0.93 -11.96
C ALA A 111 -5.19 -2.22 -11.28
N LEU A 112 -6.13 -2.13 -10.34
CA LEU A 112 -6.70 -3.30 -9.65
C LEU A 112 -7.58 -4.18 -10.56
N ARG A 113 -8.24 -3.59 -11.56
CA ARG A 113 -9.19 -4.28 -12.45
C ARG A 113 -8.54 -4.92 -13.69
N LYS A 114 -7.27 -4.60 -13.91
CA LYS A 114 -6.46 -5.17 -14.97
C LYS A 114 -6.07 -6.61 -14.62
#